data_AF-A0A1I1WU05-F1
#
_entry.id   AF-A0A1I1WU05-F1
#
_cell.length_a   1.000
_cell.length_b   1.000
_cell.length_c   1.000
_cell.angle_alpha   90.00
_cell.angle_beta   90.00
_cell.angle_gamma   90.00
#
_symmetry.space_group_name_H-M   'P 1'
#
loop_
_entity.id
_entity.type
_entity.pdbx_description
1 polymer ?
#
loop_
_entity_poly.entity_id
_entity_poly.type
_entity_poly.pdbx_seq_one_letter_code
_entity_poly.pdbx_strand_id
1 'polypeptide(L)'
;MDKNGTIIIIDENKEDFSLFVQIFEEMNLKNELLHFINFHEAQTFLVSQQLKPFLFFSNILKFNGNCKQEDIDYKTIYKRFNSPCLFYSIFFSNCFVIDAYSTPTKSYFVKPYSEEKFKQVLNTIVQYWKAEKKPKPLTKEKKEKQNFL
;
A
#
# COMPACT_ATOMS: atom_id res chain seq x y z
N MET A 1 8.67 -5.49 -8.28
CA MET A 1 8.79 -4.62 -7.10
C MET A 1 10.22 -4.61 -6.58
N ASP A 2 10.77 -3.42 -6.35
CA ASP A 2 12.06 -3.22 -5.66
C ASP A 2 11.78 -3.05 -4.16
N LYS A 3 12.30 -3.95 -3.32
CA LYS A 3 12.02 -3.95 -1.87
C LYS A 3 12.79 -2.87 -1.10
N ASN A 4 13.83 -2.33 -1.71
CA ASN A 4 14.61 -1.21 -1.17
C ASN A 4 14.16 0.13 -1.77
N GLY A 5 13.13 0.10 -2.63
CA GLY A 5 12.57 1.27 -3.28
C GLY A 5 11.89 2.23 -2.30
N THR A 6 11.62 3.43 -2.78
CA THR A 6 10.99 4.51 -2.03
C THR A 6 9.56 4.16 -1.64
N ILE A 7 9.12 4.54 -0.45
CA ILE A 7 7.74 4.39 0.02
C ILE A 7 7.03 5.72 -0.15
N ILE A 8 5.87 5.69 -0.82
CA ILE A 8 5.16 6.88 -1.28
C ILE A 8 3.90 7.07 -0.46
N ILE A 9 3.73 8.25 0.13
CA ILE A 9 2.56 8.64 0.91
C ILE A 9 1.78 9.70 0.14
N ILE A 10 0.52 9.40 -0.20
CA ILE A 10 -0.41 10.30 -0.87
C ILE A 10 -1.44 10.81 0.14
N ASP A 11 -1.22 12.01 0.66
CA ASP A 11 -2.09 12.67 1.63
C ASP A 11 -1.98 14.19 1.53
N GLU A 12 -3.05 14.93 1.82
CA GLU A 12 -3.00 16.38 1.98
C GLU A 12 -2.54 16.79 3.39
N ASN A 13 -2.73 15.93 4.39
CA ASN A 13 -2.36 16.21 5.76
C ASN A 13 -0.87 15.93 6.02
N LYS A 14 -0.12 16.97 6.40
CA LYS A 14 1.30 16.88 6.75
C LYS A 14 1.54 16.25 8.13
N GLU A 15 0.58 16.35 9.04
CA GLU A 15 0.66 15.71 10.36
C GLU A 15 0.60 14.19 10.21
N ASP A 16 -0.28 13.71 9.32
CA ASP A 16 -0.38 12.28 9.00
C ASP A 16 0.92 11.77 8.39
N PHE A 17 1.57 12.53 7.49
CA PHE A 17 2.90 12.18 6.98
C PHE A 17 3.96 12.13 8.08
N SER A 18 3.93 13.07 9.04
CA SER A 18 4.88 13.10 10.17
C SER A 18 4.75 11.84 11.05
N LEU A 19 3.52 11.34 11.23
CA LEU A 19 3.26 10.06 11.91
C LEU A 19 3.90 8.87 11.16
N PHE A 20 3.79 8.84 9.82
CA PHE A 20 4.48 7.80 9.02
C PHE A 20 5.99 7.86 9.21
N VAL A 21 6.60 9.05 9.18
CA VAL A 21 8.05 9.22 9.38
C VAL A 21 8.48 8.67 10.74
N GLN A 22 7.82 9.12 11.82
CA GLN A 22 8.13 8.64 13.18
C GLN A 22 8.02 7.12 13.28
N ILE A 23 6.92 6.54 12.79
CA ILE A 23 6.68 5.09 12.84
C ILE A 23 7.76 4.32 12.07
N PHE A 24 8.20 4.82 10.90
CA PHE A 24 9.17 4.14 10.04
C PHE A 24 10.60 4.26 10.58
N GLU A 25 10.94 5.40 11.19
CA GLU A 25 12.19 5.59 11.92
C GLU A 25 12.28 4.62 13.10
N GLU A 26 11.20 4.51 13.89
CA GLU A 26 11.14 3.55 15.01
C GLU A 26 11.24 2.09 14.57
N MET A 27 10.80 1.76 13.34
CA MET A 27 10.98 0.44 12.73
C MET A 27 12.35 0.23 12.10
N ASN A 28 13.22 1.25 12.09
CA ASN A 28 14.52 1.24 11.42
C ASN A 28 14.43 0.83 9.93
N LEU A 29 13.40 1.32 9.25
CA LEU A 29 13.21 1.07 7.82
C LEU A 29 14.16 1.96 7.01
N LYS A 30 14.99 1.35 6.18
CA LYS A 30 15.95 2.06 5.31
C LYS A 30 15.33 2.65 4.03
N ASN A 31 14.06 2.36 3.78
CA ASN A 31 13.36 2.87 2.60
C ASN A 31 13.16 4.38 2.78
N GLU A 32 13.49 5.17 1.77
CA GLU A 32 13.16 6.60 1.74
C GLU A 32 11.62 6.78 1.73
N LEU A 33 11.10 7.76 2.48
CA LEU A 33 9.70 8.16 2.41
C LEU A 33 9.56 9.45 1.61
N LEU A 34 8.65 9.46 0.63
CA LEU A 34 8.26 10.66 -0.10
C LEU A 34 6.77 10.94 0.07
N HIS A 35 6.43 12.22 0.20
CA HIS A 35 5.08 12.72 0.39
C HIS A 35 4.60 13.47 -0.84
N PHE A 36 3.35 13.24 -1.24
CA PHE A 36 2.68 13.97 -2.30
C PHE A 36 1.21 14.19 -1.95
N ILE A 37 0.62 15.26 -2.49
CA ILE A 37 -0.80 15.53 -2.29
C ILE A 37 -1.69 14.76 -3.26
N ASN A 38 -1.18 14.27 -4.39
CA ASN A 38 -1.96 13.52 -5.38
C ASN A 38 -1.09 12.54 -6.19
N PHE A 39 -1.75 11.59 -6.88
CA PHE A 39 -1.06 10.57 -7.67
C PHE A 39 -0.35 11.12 -8.91
N HIS A 40 -0.88 12.17 -9.54
CA HIS A 40 -0.29 12.77 -10.73
C HIS A 40 1.09 13.39 -10.44
N GLU A 41 1.22 14.13 -9.34
CA GLU A 41 2.50 14.68 -8.87
C GLU A 41 3.49 13.58 -8.54
N ALA A 42 3.05 12.56 -7.79
CA ALA A 42 3.88 11.40 -7.46
C ALA A 42 4.38 10.70 -8.74
N GLN A 43 3.50 10.45 -9.71
CA GLN A 43 3.84 9.80 -10.97
C GLN A 43 4.86 10.62 -11.75
N THR A 44 4.60 11.92 -11.92
CA THR A 44 5.48 12.85 -12.65
C THR A 44 6.87 12.87 -12.03
N PHE A 45 6.94 13.00 -10.71
CA PHE A 45 8.20 13.02 -9.98
C PHE A 45 8.96 11.69 -10.12
N LEU A 46 8.31 10.57 -9.84
CA LEU A 46 8.92 9.23 -9.92
C LEU A 46 9.46 8.92 -11.32
N VAL A 47 8.73 9.29 -12.37
CA VAL A 47 9.20 9.12 -13.76
C VAL A 47 10.39 10.02 -14.05
N SER A 48 10.34 11.29 -13.65
CA SER A 48 11.44 12.25 -13.89
C SER A 48 12.75 11.85 -13.21
N GLN A 49 12.65 11.34 -11.98
CA GLN A 49 13.79 10.93 -11.15
C GLN A 49 14.16 9.45 -11.37
N GLN A 50 13.44 8.73 -12.23
CA GLN A 50 13.60 7.29 -12.49
C GLN A 50 13.58 6.44 -11.21
N LEU A 51 12.80 6.88 -10.22
CA LEU A 51 12.69 6.20 -8.94
C LEU A 51 11.82 4.95 -9.06
N LYS A 52 12.20 3.92 -8.31
CA LYS A 52 11.44 2.68 -8.19
C LYS A 52 10.75 2.67 -6.84
N PRO A 53 9.43 2.91 -6.79
CA PRO A 53 8.72 2.81 -5.53
C PRO A 53 8.66 1.35 -5.07
N PHE A 54 8.60 1.15 -3.77
CA PHE A 54 8.33 -0.13 -3.12
C PHE A 54 6.84 -0.26 -2.78
N LEU A 55 6.27 0.77 -2.17
CA LEU A 55 4.90 0.80 -1.65
C LEU A 55 4.26 2.16 -1.87
N PHE A 56 2.95 2.18 -2.08
CA PHE A 56 2.14 3.39 -2.01
C PHE A 56 1.12 3.26 -0.87
N PHE A 57 0.96 4.33 -0.09
CA PHE A 57 -0.11 4.52 0.89
C PHE A 57 -0.90 5.76 0.50
N SER A 58 -2.22 5.66 0.34
CA SER A 58 -3.06 6.80 -0.08
C SER A 58 -4.27 6.98 0.83
N ASN A 59 -4.53 8.21 1.28
CA ASN A 59 -5.66 8.47 2.17
C ASN A 59 -7.02 8.35 1.43
N ILE A 60 -7.96 7.56 1.97
CA ILE A 60 -9.33 7.29 1.48
C ILE A 60 -10.16 8.57 1.48
N LEU A 61 -9.78 9.61 2.24
CA LEU A 61 -10.42 10.92 2.11
C LEU A 61 -10.40 11.48 0.70
N LYS A 62 -9.39 11.11 -0.12
CA LYS A 62 -9.34 11.37 -1.56
C LYS A 62 -10.40 10.64 -2.38
N PHE A 63 -11.17 9.73 -1.78
CA PHE A 63 -12.13 8.85 -2.46
C PHE A 63 -13.57 9.34 -2.39
N ASN A 64 -13.94 10.18 -1.40
CA ASN A 64 -15.34 10.38 -1.02
C ASN A 64 -15.93 11.78 -1.29
N GLY A 65 -15.20 12.67 -1.97
CA GLY A 65 -15.49 14.12 -1.97
C GLY A 65 -15.90 14.75 -3.30
N ASN A 66 -16.54 14.05 -4.24
CA ASN A 66 -16.92 14.50 -5.61
C ASN A 66 -15.93 14.12 -6.74
N CYS A 67 -15.32 12.93 -6.68
CA CYS A 67 -14.47 12.45 -7.76
C CYS A 67 -15.29 12.16 -9.02
N LYS A 68 -15.32 13.11 -9.95
CA LYS A 68 -15.66 12.87 -11.35
C LYS A 68 -14.77 11.74 -11.89
N GLN A 69 -15.35 10.89 -12.71
CA GLN A 69 -14.87 9.61 -13.23
C GLN A 69 -13.49 9.57 -13.96
N GLU A 70 -12.69 10.63 -13.97
CA GLU A 70 -11.55 10.77 -14.90
C GLU A 70 -10.18 10.41 -14.30
N ASP A 71 -9.94 10.53 -12.99
CA ASP A 71 -8.56 10.62 -12.45
C ASP A 71 -8.12 9.51 -11.48
N ILE A 72 -8.68 8.30 -11.58
CA ILE A 72 -8.29 7.19 -10.69
C ILE A 72 -7.02 6.50 -11.22
N ASP A 73 -5.88 7.13 -10.98
CA ASP A 73 -4.55 6.75 -11.50
C ASP A 73 -3.89 5.57 -10.74
N TYR A 74 -4.46 5.04 -9.64
CA TYR A 74 -3.81 3.95 -8.88
C TYR A 74 -3.59 2.67 -9.71
N LYS A 75 -4.52 2.35 -10.64
CA LYS A 75 -4.36 1.21 -11.55
C LYS A 75 -3.19 1.43 -12.50
N THR A 76 -3.00 2.66 -12.96
CA THR A 76 -1.87 3.06 -13.79
C THR A 76 -0.59 2.99 -12.99
N ILE A 77 -0.56 3.49 -11.75
CA ILE A 77 0.59 3.42 -10.84
C ILE A 77 1.03 1.97 -10.65
N TYR A 78 0.10 1.07 -10.32
CA TYR A 78 0.42 -0.36 -10.20
C TYR A 78 0.94 -0.96 -11.49
N LYS A 79 0.28 -0.70 -12.64
CA LYS A 79 0.75 -1.21 -13.94
C LYS A 79 2.12 -0.65 -14.32
N ARG A 80 2.37 0.63 -14.00
CA ARG A 80 3.58 1.37 -14.38
C ARG A 80 4.78 0.97 -13.54
N PHE A 81 4.61 0.90 -12.22
CA PHE A 81 5.70 0.68 -11.27
C PHE A 81 5.74 -0.73 -10.69
N ASN A 82 4.75 -1.57 -10.99
CA ASN A 82 4.62 -2.93 -10.47
C ASN A 82 4.80 -2.97 -8.94
N SER A 83 4.12 -2.04 -8.28
CA SER A 83 4.20 -1.76 -6.85
C SER A 83 2.79 -1.58 -6.31
N PRO A 84 2.46 -2.22 -5.18
CA PRO A 84 1.11 -2.22 -4.64
C PRO A 84 0.78 -0.88 -4.00
N CYS A 85 -0.50 -0.52 -4.12
CA CYS A 85 -1.07 0.68 -3.53
C CYS A 85 -2.11 0.27 -2.49
N LEU A 86 -1.87 0.69 -1.25
CA LEU A 86 -2.77 0.48 -0.13
C LEU A 86 -3.43 1.81 0.22
N PHE A 87 -4.72 1.77 0.54
CA PHE A 87 -5.46 2.95 0.95
C PHE A 87 -5.55 3.01 2.46
N TYR A 88 -5.37 4.16 3.09
CA TYR A 88 -5.55 4.31 4.53
C TYR A 88 -6.49 5.45 4.88
N SER A 89 -6.92 5.60 6.12
CA SER A 89 -7.68 6.80 6.52
C SER A 89 -7.46 7.06 7.98
N ILE A 90 -7.20 8.32 8.34
CA ILE A 90 -7.02 8.77 9.73
C ILE A 90 -8.18 9.70 10.06
N PHE A 91 -9.14 9.23 10.86
CA PHE A 91 -10.30 10.04 11.27
C PHE A 91 -10.64 9.82 12.74
N PHE A 92 -10.70 10.91 13.51
CA PHE A 92 -11.21 10.91 14.89
C PHE A 92 -10.76 9.67 15.68
N SER A 93 -9.44 9.44 15.74
CA SER A 93 -8.84 8.31 16.44
C SER A 93 -9.11 6.93 15.79
N ASN A 94 -9.19 6.82 14.46
CA ASN A 94 -9.28 5.54 13.76
C ASN A 94 -8.38 5.55 12.51
N CYS A 95 -7.53 4.53 12.36
CA CYS A 95 -6.71 4.27 11.17
C CYS A 95 -7.02 2.92 10.53
N PHE A 96 -7.23 2.86 9.21
CA PHE A 96 -7.45 1.61 8.47
C PHE A 96 -6.50 1.50 7.29
N VAL A 97 -6.24 0.29 6.79
CA VAL A 97 -5.56 0.07 5.51
C VAL A 97 -6.37 -0.91 4.64
N ILE A 98 -6.70 -0.54 3.41
CA ILE A 98 -7.49 -1.30 2.44
C ILE A 98 -6.58 -1.63 1.25
N ASP A 99 -6.44 -2.92 0.95
CA ASP A 99 -5.83 -3.38 -0.30
C ASP A 99 -6.82 -3.25 -1.46
N ALA A 100 -6.49 -2.36 -2.40
CA ALA A 100 -7.26 -2.08 -3.61
C ALA A 100 -7.44 -3.27 -4.56
N TYR A 101 -6.58 -4.29 -4.43
CA TYR A 101 -6.53 -5.46 -5.31
C TYR A 101 -7.17 -6.70 -4.69
N SER A 102 -7.63 -6.61 -3.44
CA SER A 102 -8.34 -7.69 -2.77
C SER A 102 -9.81 -7.72 -3.18
N THR A 103 -10.37 -8.91 -3.36
CA THR A 103 -11.83 -9.09 -3.36
C THR A 103 -12.40 -8.56 -2.03
N PRO A 104 -13.59 -7.91 -2.01
CA PRO A 104 -14.06 -7.07 -0.90
C PRO A 104 -14.13 -7.73 0.49
N THR A 105 -13.95 -9.05 0.56
CA THR A 105 -14.04 -9.89 1.75
C THR A 105 -12.85 -9.77 2.72
N LYS A 106 -11.81 -8.98 2.43
CA LYS A 106 -10.62 -8.81 3.31
C LYS A 106 -10.29 -7.35 3.63
N SER A 107 -11.31 -6.52 3.77
CA SER A 107 -11.16 -5.22 4.44
C SER A 107 -10.94 -5.48 5.94
N TYR A 108 -9.73 -5.21 6.44
CA TYR A 108 -9.42 -5.39 7.87
C TYR A 108 -10.01 -4.22 8.67
N PHE A 109 -11.18 -4.45 9.24
CA PHE A 109 -11.81 -3.54 10.19
C PHE A 109 -11.18 -3.76 11.58
N VAL A 110 -10.49 -2.76 12.12
CA VAL A 110 -9.97 -2.80 13.50
C VAL A 110 -10.44 -1.55 14.24
N LYS A 111 -11.31 -1.73 15.23
CA LYS A 111 -11.70 -0.71 16.23
C LYS A 111 -11.37 -1.24 17.63
N PRO A 112 -10.95 -0.41 18.62
CA PRO A 112 -10.49 0.98 18.55
C PRO A 112 -8.95 1.09 18.36
N TYR A 113 -8.48 2.27 17.90
CA TYR A 113 -7.09 2.61 17.58
C TYR A 113 -6.20 2.88 18.80
N SER A 114 -4.93 2.48 18.68
CA SER A 114 -3.80 3.13 19.31
C SER A 114 -2.73 3.34 18.23
N GLU A 115 -1.87 4.34 18.37
CA GLU A 115 -0.68 4.52 17.52
C GLU A 115 0.13 3.22 17.38
N GLU A 116 0.22 2.48 18.49
CA GLU A 116 0.84 1.16 18.55
C GLU A 116 0.18 0.15 17.58
N LYS A 117 -1.15 0.11 17.48
CA LYS A 117 -1.83 -0.76 16.51
C LYS A 117 -1.56 -0.35 15.08
N PHE A 118 -1.48 0.94 14.78
CA PHE A 118 -1.18 1.40 13.43
C PHE A 118 0.26 1.10 13.04
N LYS A 119 1.20 1.31 13.96
CA LYS A 119 2.57 0.82 13.85
C LYS A 119 2.61 -0.68 13.60
N GLN A 120 1.86 -1.49 14.34
CA GLN A 120 1.78 -2.93 14.12
C GLN A 120 1.28 -3.27 12.71
N VAL A 121 0.19 -2.64 12.26
CA VAL A 121 -0.38 -2.84 10.92
C VAL A 121 0.62 -2.47 9.83
N LEU A 122 1.25 -1.30 9.92
CA LEU A 122 2.27 -0.85 8.97
C LEU A 122 3.47 -1.80 8.93
N ASN A 123 3.95 -2.24 10.10
CA ASN A 123 5.01 -3.24 10.17
C ASN A 123 4.59 -4.54 9.47
N THR A 124 3.40 -5.07 9.78
CA THR A 124 2.90 -6.30 9.14
C THR A 124 2.83 -6.17 7.62
N ILE A 125 2.33 -5.05 7.09
CA ILE A 125 2.26 -4.79 5.64
C ILE A 125 3.65 -4.77 5.02
N VAL A 126 4.56 -3.98 5.60
CA VAL A 126 5.94 -3.84 5.09
C VAL A 126 6.66 -5.19 5.13
N GLN A 127 6.55 -5.93 6.24
CA GLN A 127 7.16 -7.25 6.36
C GLN A 127 6.56 -8.25 5.38
N TYR A 128 5.25 -8.23 5.17
CA TYR A 128 4.58 -9.12 4.23
C TYR A 128 5.14 -8.94 2.80
N TRP A 129 5.23 -7.71 2.30
CA TRP A 129 5.79 -7.42 0.97
C TRP A 129 7.32 -7.53 0.89
N LYS A 130 8.03 -7.33 2.00
CA LYS A 130 9.46 -7.67 2.07
C LYS A 130 9.69 -9.18 2.05
N ALA A 131 8.79 -9.97 2.65
CA ALA A 131 8.87 -11.41 2.72
C ALA A 131 8.38 -12.11 1.44
N GLU A 132 7.55 -11.45 0.61
CA GLU A 132 7.06 -12.01 -0.65
C GLU A 132 8.21 -12.54 -1.52
N LYS A 133 8.38 -13.87 -1.53
CA LYS A 133 9.12 -14.56 -2.57
C LYS A 133 8.19 -14.60 -3.78
N LYS A 134 8.70 -14.28 -4.98
CA LYS A 134 7.94 -14.37 -6.25
C LYS A 134 6.98 -15.56 -6.20
N PRO A 135 5.68 -15.40 -6.51
CA PRO A 135 4.76 -16.53 -6.47
C PRO A 135 5.33 -17.64 -7.34
N LYS A 136 5.51 -18.84 -6.77
CA LYS A 136 5.71 -20.03 -7.60
C LYS A 136 4.44 -20.14 -8.46
N PRO A 137 4.55 -20.28 -9.79
CA PRO A 137 3.36 -20.55 -10.60
C PRO A 137 2.65 -21.74 -9.98
N LEU A 138 1.35 -21.61 -9.75
CA LEU A 138 0.50 -22.71 -9.31
C LEU A 138 0.65 -23.82 -10.34
N THR A 139 1.54 -24.78 -10.08
CA THR A 139 1.57 -26.04 -10.79
C THR A 139 0.21 -26.66 -10.57
N LYS A 140 -0.61 -26.70 -11.63
CA LYS A 140 -1.84 -27.46 -11.65
C LYS A 140 -1.50 -28.87 -11.17
N GLU A 141 -1.91 -29.21 -9.96
CA GLU A 141 -1.83 -30.59 -9.49
C GLU A 141 -2.59 -31.44 -10.49
N LYS A 142 -1.86 -32.36 -11.13
CA LYS A 142 -2.45 -33.38 -11.99
C LYS A 142 -3.47 -34.14 -11.14
N LYS A 143 -4.72 -34.14 -11.59
CA LYS A 143 -5.70 -35.15 -11.17
C LYS A 143 -5.19 -36.52 -11.66
N GLU A 144 -4.32 -37.15 -10.89
CA GLU A 144 -4.00 -38.56 -11.08
C GLU A 144 -5.02 -39.40 -10.34
N LYS A 145 -5.87 -39.99 -11.17
CA LYS A 145 -6.79 -41.10 -10.99
C LYS A 145 -6.46 -41.96 -9.76
N GLN A 146 -7.42 -42.07 -8.85
CA GLN A 146 -7.52 -43.23 -7.98
C GLN A 146 -8.68 -44.09 -8.48
N ASN A 147 -8.29 -45.15 -9.20
CA ASN A 147 -9.12 -46.33 -9.40
C ASN A 147 -9.57 -46.83 -8.03
N PHE A 148 -10.87 -47.03 -7.85
CA PHE A 148 -11.38 -48.04 -6.94
C PHE A 148 -12.26 -48.99 -7.73
N LEU A 149 -11.99 -50.28 -7.47
CA LEU A 149 -12.53 -51.51 -8.05
C LEU A 149 -14.05 -51.53 -8.16
#